data_AF-A0A928C3W7-F1
#
_entry.id   AF-A0A928C3W7-F1
#
_cell.length_a   1.000
_cell.length_b   1.000
_cell.length_c   1.000
_cell.angle_alpha   90.00
_cell.angle_beta   90.00
_cell.angle_gamma   90.00
#
_symmetry.space_group_name_H-M   'P 1'
#
loop_
_entity.id
_entity.type
_entity.pdbx_description
1 polymer ?
#
loop_
_entity_poly.entity_id
_entity_poly.type
_entity_poly.pdbx_seq_one_letter_code
_entity_poly.pdbx_strand_id
1 'polypeptide(L)'
;MEIIQEENKLTYVSTEECRGNFVIPSNIRCIGAFAFEGRTGLTFVEIPITVEEIQVRAFFACVNLKKVVIRNPTLKMGQYVFDTCFSLKEIYIPRGSLKYFLLQDSLKGFEKCLIEF
;
A
#
# COMPACT_ATOMS: atom_id res chain seq x y z
N MET A 1 -17.85 -7.54 -2.12
CA MET A 1 -16.44 -7.15 -2.36
C MET A 1 -15.98 -7.72 -3.68
N GLU A 2 -16.18 -7.00 -4.79
CA GLU A 2 -15.59 -7.40 -6.06
C GLU A 2 -14.14 -6.92 -6.08
N ILE A 3 -13.23 -7.77 -5.59
CA ILE A 3 -11.81 -7.62 -5.89
C ILE A 3 -11.63 -8.23 -7.27
N ILE A 4 -11.32 -7.40 -8.28
CA ILE A 4 -10.93 -7.93 -9.58
C ILE A 4 -9.49 -8.43 -9.42
N GLN A 5 -9.33 -9.75 -9.52
CA GLN A 5 -8.05 -10.42 -9.46
C GLN A 5 -7.81 -11.16 -10.76
N GLU A 6 -6.67 -10.91 -11.39
CA GLU A 6 -6.17 -11.70 -12.52
C GLU A 6 -4.82 -12.28 -12.12
N GLU A 7 -4.68 -13.61 -12.09
CA GLU A 7 -3.39 -14.28 -11.87
C GLU A 7 -2.61 -13.77 -10.63
N ASN A 8 -3.28 -13.62 -9.48
CA ASN A 8 -2.70 -13.09 -8.23
C ASN A 8 -2.33 -11.60 -8.25
N LYS A 9 -2.82 -10.86 -9.24
CA LYS A 9 -2.75 -9.40 -9.30
C LYS A 9 -4.08 -8.80 -8.88
N LEU A 10 -4.05 -7.92 -7.89
CA LEU A 10 -5.20 -7.11 -7.51
C LEU A 10 -5.24 -5.89 -8.43
N THR A 11 -6.17 -5.85 -9.39
CA THR A 11 -6.21 -4.80 -10.42
C THR A 11 -7.15 -3.65 -10.04
N TYR A 12 -8.21 -3.95 -9.31
CA TYR A 12 -9.22 -2.96 -8.92
C TYR A 12 -9.96 -3.39 -7.66
N VAL A 13 -10.33 -2.39 -6.85
CA VAL A 13 -11.25 -2.55 -5.71
C VAL A 13 -12.48 -1.66 -5.89
N SER A 14 -13.66 -2.26 -5.88
CA SER A 14 -14.94 -1.55 -6.01
C SER A 14 -15.16 -0.50 -4.92
N THR A 15 -15.78 0.61 -5.32
CA THR A 15 -15.87 1.85 -4.53
C THR A 15 -16.76 1.77 -3.28
N GLU A 16 -17.76 0.90 -3.27
CA GLU A 16 -18.80 0.89 -2.23
C GLU A 16 -18.35 0.25 -0.91
N GLU A 17 -17.24 -0.49 -0.91
CA GLU A 17 -16.85 -1.33 0.23
C GLU A 17 -15.39 -1.16 0.68
N CYS A 18 -14.56 -0.38 -0.02
CA CYS A 18 -13.20 -0.06 0.42
C CYS A 18 -13.20 1.08 1.45
N ARG A 19 -13.84 0.83 2.61
CA ARG A 19 -13.95 1.76 3.74
C ARG A 19 -13.29 1.17 4.98
N GLY A 20 -12.59 2.01 5.74
CA GLY A 20 -11.93 1.61 6.96
C GLY A 20 -10.68 0.78 6.69
N ASN A 21 -10.67 -0.46 7.17
CA ASN A 21 -9.50 -1.32 7.16
C ASN A 21 -9.58 -2.32 6.00
N PHE A 22 -8.48 -2.46 5.27
CA PHE A 22 -8.35 -3.42 4.18
C PHE A 22 -7.13 -4.33 4.41
N VAL A 23 -7.35 -5.64 4.36
CA VAL A 23 -6.26 -6.63 4.37
C VAL A 23 -6.16 -7.22 2.98
N ILE A 24 -4.99 -7.08 2.34
CA ILE A 24 -4.77 -7.65 1.01
C ILE A 24 -4.78 -9.18 1.14
N PRO A 25 -5.53 -9.91 0.29
CA PRO A 25 -5.58 -11.37 0.34
C PRO A 25 -4.19 -12.01 0.15
N SER A 26 -3.91 -13.10 0.88
CA SER A 26 -2.59 -13.75 0.91
C SER A 26 -2.21 -14.46 -0.40
N ASN A 27 -3.14 -14.63 -1.35
CA ASN A 27 -2.82 -15.14 -2.67
C ASN A 27 -2.25 -14.05 -3.59
N ILE A 28 -2.39 -12.76 -3.24
CA ILE A 28 -1.93 -11.65 -4.08
C ILE A 28 -0.39 -11.55 -4.04
N ARG A 29 0.18 -11.43 -5.25
CA ARG A 29 1.60 -11.18 -5.53
C ARG A 29 1.86 -9.74 -5.94
N CYS A 30 0.90 -9.11 -6.62
CA CYS A 30 1.05 -7.77 -7.16
C CYS A 30 -0.19 -6.92 -6.86
N ILE A 31 0.00 -5.71 -6.36
CA ILE A 31 -1.04 -4.67 -6.32
C ILE A 31 -0.87 -3.83 -7.58
N GLY A 32 -1.87 -3.93 -8.47
CA GLY A 32 -1.86 -3.31 -9.79
C GLY A 32 -1.89 -1.79 -9.75
N ALA A 33 -1.54 -1.20 -10.90
CA ALA A 33 -1.57 0.24 -11.07
C ALA A 33 -2.97 0.78 -10.79
N PHE A 34 -3.05 1.88 -10.04
CA PHE A 34 -4.32 2.55 -9.69
C PHE A 34 -5.33 1.73 -8.89
N ALA A 35 -4.96 0.54 -8.38
CA ALA A 35 -5.91 -0.41 -7.79
C ALA A 35 -6.77 0.15 -6.64
N PHE A 36 -6.21 1.07 -5.85
CA PHE A 36 -6.86 1.80 -4.76
C PHE A 36 -6.83 3.32 -4.99
N GLU A 37 -6.68 3.80 -6.23
CA GLU A 37 -6.63 5.23 -6.48
C GLU A 37 -7.93 5.93 -6.00
N GLY A 38 -7.75 7.04 -5.27
CA GLY A 38 -8.83 7.88 -4.79
C GLY A 38 -9.77 7.22 -3.79
N ARG A 39 -9.37 6.12 -3.14
CA ARG A 39 -10.19 5.47 -2.10
C ARG A 39 -10.20 6.32 -0.82
N THR A 40 -11.04 7.35 -0.79
CA THR A 40 -11.18 8.26 0.36
C THR A 40 -11.81 7.57 1.58
N GLY A 41 -12.45 6.41 1.43
CA GLY A 41 -12.96 5.63 2.55
C GLY A 41 -11.89 4.84 3.31
N LEU A 42 -10.74 4.59 2.67
CA LEU A 42 -9.69 3.71 3.19
C LEU A 42 -8.87 4.43 4.27
N THR A 43 -8.74 3.81 5.44
CA THR A 43 -7.99 4.35 6.58
C THR A 43 -6.80 3.51 7.00
N PHE A 44 -6.82 2.21 6.68
CA PHE A 44 -5.75 1.26 7.03
C PHE A 44 -5.58 0.23 5.92
N VAL A 45 -4.33 -0.12 5.62
CA VAL A 45 -4.00 -1.23 4.71
C VAL A 45 -2.96 -2.15 5.34
N GLU A 46 -3.21 -3.45 5.31
CA GLU A 46 -2.20 -4.47 5.57
C GLU A 46 -1.79 -5.17 4.27
N ILE A 47 -0.50 -5.10 3.96
CA ILE A 47 0.14 -5.72 2.80
C ILE A 47 0.90 -6.97 3.29
N PRO A 48 0.43 -8.19 2.98
CA PRO A 48 1.00 -9.43 3.48
C PRO A 48 2.36 -9.71 2.84
N ILE A 49 3.06 -10.69 3.41
CA ILE A 49 4.40 -11.13 2.98
C ILE A 49 4.44 -11.57 1.51
N THR A 50 3.29 -12.00 0.97
CA THR A 50 3.16 -12.54 -0.39
C THR A 50 3.20 -11.50 -1.48
N VAL A 51 2.93 -10.23 -1.15
CA VAL A 51 2.99 -9.15 -2.13
C VAL A 51 4.46 -8.82 -2.38
N GLU A 52 4.86 -8.88 -3.64
CA GLU A 52 6.22 -8.66 -4.12
C GLU A 52 6.37 -7.28 -4.78
N GLU A 53 5.28 -6.74 -5.33
CA GLU A 53 5.25 -5.46 -6.03
C GLU A 53 3.95 -4.67 -5.79
N ILE A 54 4.09 -3.36 -5.63
CA ILE A 54 3.00 -2.38 -5.75
C ILE A 54 3.30 -1.48 -6.94
N GLN A 55 2.38 -1.43 -7.90
CA GLN A 55 2.57 -0.67 -9.13
C GLN A 55 2.23 0.81 -8.97
N VAL A 56 2.52 1.58 -10.03
CA VAL A 56 2.36 3.04 -10.08
C VAL A 56 1.00 3.50 -9.56
N ARG A 57 1.01 4.51 -8.68
CA ARG A 57 -0.18 5.19 -8.15
C ARG A 57 -1.23 4.26 -7.50
N ALA A 58 -0.84 3.06 -7.08
CA ALA A 58 -1.79 2.08 -6.52
C ALA A 58 -2.61 2.62 -5.35
N PHE A 59 -2.06 3.46 -4.47
CA PHE A 59 -2.77 4.12 -3.37
C PHE A 59 -2.83 5.64 -3.52
N PHE A 60 -2.64 6.16 -4.74
CA PHE A 60 -2.63 7.59 -5.00
C PHE A 60 -3.93 8.26 -4.52
N ALA A 61 -3.81 9.40 -3.84
CA ALA A 61 -4.94 10.16 -3.31
C ALA A 61 -5.89 9.37 -2.38
N CYS A 62 -5.39 8.36 -1.67
CA CYS A 62 -6.08 7.80 -0.50
C CYS A 62 -6.00 8.79 0.69
N VAL A 63 -6.68 9.93 0.59
CA VAL A 63 -6.49 11.10 1.48
C VAL A 63 -6.73 10.81 2.97
N ASN A 64 -7.52 9.78 3.29
CA ASN A 64 -7.84 9.37 4.66
C ASN A 64 -7.04 8.15 5.14
N LEU A 65 -6.14 7.61 4.32
CA LEU A 65 -5.27 6.50 4.70
C LEU A 65 -4.31 6.99 5.80
N LYS A 66 -4.40 6.39 6.99
CA LYS A 66 -3.63 6.80 8.18
C LYS A 66 -2.45 5.88 8.44
N LYS A 67 -2.61 4.61 8.12
CA LYS A 67 -1.70 3.55 8.52
C LYS A 67 -1.54 2.49 7.44
N VAL A 68 -0.29 2.10 7.19
CA VAL A 68 0.06 1.00 6.30
C VAL A 68 0.96 0.03 7.08
N VAL A 69 0.71 -1.27 6.94
CA VAL A 69 1.59 -2.33 7.46
C VAL A 69 2.12 -3.13 6.29
N ILE A 70 3.43 -3.12 6.09
CA ILE A 70 4.13 -3.88 5.07
C ILE A 70 4.82 -5.06 5.74
N ARG A 71 4.49 -6.29 5.33
CA ARG A 71 5.13 -7.49 5.89
C ARG A 71 6.34 -7.97 5.08
N ASN A 72 6.43 -7.62 3.80
CA ASN A 72 7.56 -8.00 2.95
C ASN A 72 8.71 -6.98 3.07
N PRO A 73 9.89 -7.38 3.60
CA PRO A 73 11.02 -6.46 3.81
C PRO A 73 11.67 -5.98 2.51
N THR A 74 11.36 -6.62 1.38
CA THR A 74 11.93 -6.31 0.05
C THR A 74 10.84 -5.93 -0.96
N LEU A 75 9.68 -5.46 -0.47
CA LEU A 75 8.57 -5.03 -1.30
C LEU A 75 8.96 -3.89 -2.25
N LYS A 76 8.85 -4.12 -3.56
CA LYS A 76 9.11 -3.09 -4.58
C LYS A 76 7.90 -2.19 -4.75
N MET A 77 8.14 -0.88 -4.85
CA MET A 77 7.11 0.11 -5.09
C MET A 77 7.38 0.87 -6.38
N GLY A 78 6.36 1.00 -7.23
CA GLY A 78 6.36 1.87 -8.39
C GLY A 78 6.38 3.33 -7.98
N GLN A 79 6.13 4.25 -8.92
CA GLN A 79 6.12 5.68 -8.63
C GLN A 79 4.81 6.14 -7.98
N TYR A 80 4.90 7.16 -7.11
CA TYR A 80 3.74 7.86 -6.53
C TYR A 80 2.72 6.98 -5.80
N VAL A 81 3.16 5.86 -5.21
CA VAL A 81 2.26 4.88 -4.59
C VAL A 81 1.39 5.52 -3.51
N PHE A 82 2.00 6.34 -2.63
CA PHE A 82 1.30 7.03 -1.53
C PHE A 82 1.22 8.55 -1.73
N ASP A 83 1.41 9.03 -2.96
CA ASP A 83 1.35 10.46 -3.20
C ASP A 83 -0.08 10.99 -2.95
N THR A 84 -0.19 12.19 -2.39
CA THR A 84 -1.48 12.78 -1.93
C THR A 84 -2.18 12.02 -0.76
N CYS A 85 -1.52 11.05 -0.12
CA CYS A 85 -2.02 10.41 1.12
C CYS A 85 -1.77 11.29 2.36
N PHE A 86 -2.41 12.45 2.44
CA PHE A 86 -2.11 13.48 3.46
C PHE A 86 -2.31 13.04 4.92
N SER A 87 -3.14 12.03 5.17
CA SER A 87 -3.38 11.51 6.52
C SER A 87 -2.40 10.43 6.96
N LEU A 88 -1.52 9.95 6.08
CA LEU A 88 -0.65 8.81 6.33
C LEU A 88 0.46 9.22 7.31
N LYS A 89 0.43 8.61 8.50
CA LYS A 89 1.34 8.94 9.61
C LYS A 89 2.16 7.75 10.08
N GLU A 90 1.69 6.54 9.83
CA GLU A 90 2.32 5.31 10.30
C GLU A 90 2.52 4.33 9.15
N ILE A 91 3.77 3.97 8.88
CA ILE A 91 4.14 2.93 7.93
C ILE A 91 4.99 1.91 8.69
N TYR A 92 4.39 0.78 9.04
CA TYR A 92 5.07 -0.30 9.72
C TYR A 92 5.80 -1.17 8.71
N ILE A 93 7.08 -1.40 8.94
CA ILE A 93 7.96 -2.19 8.08
C ILE A 93 8.72 -3.23 8.92
N PRO A 94 9.15 -4.37 8.33
CA PRO A 94 9.86 -5.38 9.10
C PRO A 94 11.22 -4.87 9.58
N ARG A 95 11.63 -5.25 10.80
CA ARG A 95 12.96 -4.92 11.32
C ARG A 95 14.10 -5.20 10.34
N GLY A 96 14.99 -4.24 10.17
CA GLY A 96 16.16 -4.34 9.29
C GLY A 96 15.89 -3.92 7.84
N SER A 97 14.64 -3.58 7.49
CA SER A 97 14.27 -3.14 6.14
C SER A 97 14.24 -1.62 5.97
N LEU A 98 14.44 -0.83 7.04
CA LEU A 98 14.35 0.64 6.99
C LEU A 98 15.20 1.26 5.87
N LYS A 99 16.46 0.83 5.72
CA LYS A 99 17.34 1.34 4.67
C LYS A 99 16.82 1.03 3.27
N TYR A 100 16.23 -0.14 3.07
CA TYR A 100 15.66 -0.52 1.78
C TYR A 100 14.48 0.39 1.41
N PHE A 101 13.59 0.65 2.38
CA PHE A 101 12.41 1.49 2.17
C PHE A 101 12.75 2.98 2.01
N LEU A 102 13.76 3.51 2.70
CA LEU A 102 14.21 4.90 2.54
C LEU A 102 14.79 5.20 1.14
N LEU A 103 15.17 4.18 0.36
CA LEU A 103 15.66 4.33 -1.01
C LEU A 103 14.54 4.32 -2.06
N GLN A 104 13.30 4.03 -1.68
CA GLN A 104 12.17 3.96 -2.60
C GLN A 104 11.57 5.36 -2.80
N ASP A 105 11.51 5.85 -4.04
CA ASP A 105 10.94 7.18 -4.37
C ASP A 105 9.50 7.36 -3.87
N SER A 106 8.72 6.26 -3.82
CA SER A 106 7.34 6.26 -3.33
C SER A 106 7.18 6.57 -1.84
N LEU A 107 8.27 6.57 -1.07
CA LEU A 107 8.28 6.92 0.35
C LEU A 107 8.98 8.25 0.63
N LYS A 108 9.38 8.99 -0.41
CA LYS A 108 9.92 10.34 -0.27
C LYS A 108 8.89 11.25 0.41
N GLY A 109 9.29 11.93 1.48
CA GLY A 109 8.41 12.74 2.33
C GLY A 109 7.71 11.97 3.46
N PHE A 110 7.78 10.63 3.47
CA PHE A 110 7.24 9.76 4.52
C PHE A 110 8.34 9.15 5.40
N GLU A 111 9.58 9.64 5.34
CA GLU A 111 10.72 9.05 6.04
C GLU A 111 10.51 9.01 7.56
N LYS A 112 9.82 10.02 8.11
CA LYS A 112 9.47 10.11 9.54
C LYS A 112 8.27 9.25 9.94
N CYS A 113 7.54 8.69 8.98
CA CYS A 113 6.38 7.83 9.21
C CYS A 113 6.78 6.35 9.34
N LEU A 114 8.02 5.98 8.98
CA LEU A 114 8.51 4.61 9.02
C LEU A 114 8.79 4.15 10.45
N ILE A 115 8.20 3.01 10.83
CA ILE A 115 8.30 2.40 12.15
C ILE A 115 8.65 0.91 11.95
N GLU A 116 9.79 0.47 12.50
CA GLU A 116 10.14 -0.95 12.49
C GLU A 116 9.37 -1.72 13.57
N PHE A 117 8.91 -2.93 13.26
CA PHE A 117 8.37 -3.90 14.23
C PHE A 117 9.30 -5.12 14.35
#